data_AF-A0A2K3LNA2-F1
#
_entry.id   AF-A0A2K3LNA2-F1
#
_cell.length_a   1.000
_cell.length_b   1.000
_cell.length_c   1.000
_cell.angle_alpha   90.00
_cell.angle_beta   90.00
_cell.angle_gamma   90.00
#
_symmetry.space_group_name_H-M   'P 1'
#
loop_
_entity.id
_entity.type
_entity.pdbx_description
1 polymer ?
#
loop_
_entity_poly.entity_id
_entity_poly.type
_entity_poly.pdbx_seq_one_letter_code
_entity_poly.pdbx_strand_id
1 'polypeptide(L)' 'WKPVEGVIFSDYGTDLGSGPTVPGDPAGARNKPGSGYGYGLGIRVDSPLGPLRLEYAFNDKKEGRFHFGVGYRN' A
#
# COMPACT_ATOMS: atom_id res chain seq x y z
N TRP A 1 18.23 -22.92 -0.32
CA TRP A 1 16.94 -22.89 -1.03
C TRP A 1 15.89 -22.40 -0.05
N LYS A 2 15.45 -21.15 -0.19
CA LYS A 2 14.35 -20.59 0.61
C LYS A 2 13.21 -20.29 -0.39
N PRO A 3 12.27 -21.22 -0.61
CA PRO A 3 11.26 -21.07 -1.66
C PRO A 3 10.22 -19.99 -1.35
N VAL A 4 10.19 -19.49 -0.12
CA VAL A 4 9.19 -18.54 0.38
C VAL A 4 9.87 -17.43 1.19
N GLU A 5 9.51 -16.19 0.89
CA GLU A 5 9.91 -14.98 1.59
C GLU A 5 8.66 -14.24 2.07
N GLY A 6 8.64 -13.88 3.36
CA GLY A 6 7.60 -13.04 3.95
C GLY A 6 8.10 -11.61 4.10
N VAL A 7 7.24 -10.64 3.77
CA VAL A 7 7.50 -9.21 3.87
C VAL A 7 6.39 -8.60 4.73
N ILE A 8 6.76 -7.71 5.63
CA ILE A 8 5.81 -6.87 6.37
C ILE A 8 6.22 -5.43 6.10
N PHE A 9 5.25 -4.59 5.77
CA PHE A 9 5.49 -3.18 5.50
C PHE A 9 4.46 -2.32 6.23
N SER A 10 4.90 -1.13 6.62
CA SER A 10 4.03 -0.09 7.16
C SER A 10 4.42 1.24 6.54
N ASP A 11 3.43 1.98 6.07
CA ASP A 11 3.57 3.29 5.49
C ASP A 11 2.75 4.32 6.30
N TYR A 12 3.30 5.52 6.46
CA TYR A 12 2.65 6.63 7.13
C TYR A 12 2.80 7.88 6.27
N GLY A 13 1.68 8.45 5.86
CA GLY A 13 1.64 9.65 5.02
C GLY A 13 0.77 10.71 5.67
N THR A 14 1.35 11.88 5.94
CA THR A 14 0.60 13.07 6.38
C THR A 14 0.72 14.17 5.33
N ASP A 15 -0.33 14.96 5.15
CA ASP A 15 -0.33 16.13 4.26
C ASP A 15 0.46 17.32 4.81
N LEU A 16 1.16 17.13 5.94
CA LEU A 16 2.04 18.10 6.60
C LEU A 16 1.36 19.45 6.87
N GLY A 17 0.03 19.48 7.00
CA GLY A 17 -0.71 20.71 7.28
C GLY A 17 -0.75 21.70 6.09
N SER A 18 -0.51 21.23 4.86
CA SER A 18 -0.59 22.04 3.63
C SER A 18 -1.99 22.10 3.00
N GLY A 19 -2.96 21.37 3.56
CA GLY A 19 -4.37 21.41 3.15
C GLY A 19 -5.05 22.80 3.19
N PRO A 20 -4.84 23.65 4.22
CA PRO A 20 -5.48 24.96 4.33
C PRO A 20 -4.74 26.11 3.62
N THR A 21 -3.55 25.88 3.05
CA THR A 21 -2.73 26.94 2.43
C THR A 21 -3.01 27.14 0.92
N VAL A 22 -3.94 26.35 0.35
CA VAL A 22 -4.39 26.51 -1.04
C VAL A 22 -5.64 27.41 -1.07
N PRO A 23 -5.65 28.54 -1.80
CA PRO A 23 -6.84 29.37 -1.95
C PRO A 23 -8.00 28.54 -2.53
N GLY A 24 -9.05 28.32 -1.75
CA GLY A 24 -10.24 27.57 -2.16
C GLY A 24 -10.63 26.36 -1.29
N ASP A 25 -9.88 26.06 -0.23
CA ASP A 25 -10.17 24.97 0.75
C ASP A 25 -10.74 23.66 0.14
N PRO A 26 -10.01 23.01 -0.80
CA PRO A 26 -10.45 21.74 -1.36
C PRO A 26 -10.33 20.57 -0.37
N ALA A 27 -9.60 20.75 0.74
CA ALA A 27 -9.41 19.75 1.79
C ALA A 27 -10.61 19.68 2.74
N GLY A 28 -11.14 20.84 3.18
CA GLY A 28 -12.39 20.95 3.93
C GLY A 28 -13.61 20.51 3.12
N ALA A 29 -13.68 20.86 1.83
CA ALA A 29 -14.77 20.46 0.95
C ALA A 29 -14.88 18.94 0.68
N ARG A 30 -13.81 18.17 0.94
CA ARG A 30 -13.75 16.71 0.68
C ARG A 30 -13.58 15.84 1.93
N ASN A 31 -13.65 16.39 3.14
CA ASN A 31 -13.48 15.64 4.40
C ASN A 31 -12.24 14.73 4.38
N LYS A 32 -11.10 15.24 3.90
CA LYS A 32 -9.85 14.49 3.95
C LYS A 32 -9.19 14.72 5.33
N PRO A 33 -8.94 13.66 6.12
CA PRO A 33 -8.47 13.79 7.51
C PRO A 33 -7.04 14.34 7.69
N GLY A 34 -6.30 14.63 6.61
CA GLY A 34 -4.95 15.20 6.65
C GLY A 34 -3.81 14.24 7.05
N SER A 35 -4.13 13.02 7.46
CA SER A 35 -3.15 11.97 7.70
C SER A 35 -3.76 10.61 7.39
N GLY A 36 -2.95 9.71 6.84
CA GLY A 36 -3.31 8.32 6.60
C GLY A 36 -2.13 7.39 6.94
N TYR A 37 -2.45 6.20 7.39
CA TYR A 37 -1.48 5.15 7.67
C TYR A 37 -1.93 3.87 6.98
N GLY A 38 -0.97 3.19 6.35
CA GLY A 38 -1.14 1.90 5.71
C GLY A 38 -0.25 0.86 6.38
N TYR A 39 -0.73 -0.37 6.48
CA TYR A 39 0.10 -1.50 6.86
C TYR A 39 -0.27 -2.71 6.04
N GLY A 40 0.72 -3.53 5.72
CA GLY A 40 0.51 -4.67 4.87
C GLY A 40 1.51 -5.79 5.07
N LEU A 41 1.14 -6.90 4.48
CA LEU A 41 1.88 -8.15 4.48
C LEU A 41 2.01 -8.63 3.05
N GLY A 42 3.21 -9.09 2.72
CA GLY A 42 3.58 -9.63 1.43
C GLY A 42 4.15 -11.03 1.58
N ILE A 43 3.87 -11.89 0.62
CA ILE A 43 4.48 -13.20 0.48
C ILE A 43 5.02 -13.28 -0.95
N ARG A 44 6.28 -13.65 -1.06
CA ARG A 44 6.92 -13.95 -2.33
C ARG A 44 7.28 -15.43 -2.36
N VAL A 45 6.90 -16.10 -3.43
CA VAL A 45 7.19 -17.51 -3.64
C VAL A 45 7.91 -17.65 -4.96
N ASP A 46 9.11 -18.24 -4.91
CA ASP A 46 9.84 -18.61 -6.12
C ASP A 46 9.32 -19.97 -6.58
N SER A 47 8.45 -19.94 -7.60
CA SER A 47 7.90 -21.15 -8.21
C SER A 47 8.69 -21.54 -9.47
N PRO A 48 8.68 -22.81 -9.89
CA PRO A 48 9.27 -23.23 -11.16
C PRO A 48 8.68 -22.52 -12.40
N LEU A 49 7.51 -21.90 -12.25
CA LEU A 49 6.80 -21.15 -13.29
C LEU A 49 7.13 -19.64 -13.27
N GLY A 50 7.98 -19.20 -12.35
CA GLY A 50 8.35 -17.79 -12.15
C GLY A 50 8.06 -17.28 -10.74
N PRO A 51 8.59 -16.09 -10.38
CA PRO A 51 8.36 -15.48 -9.08
C PRO A 51 6.89 -15.03 -8.96
N LEU A 52 6.21 -15.57 -7.96
CA LEU A 52 4.86 -15.20 -7.55
C LEU A 52 4.95 -14.19 -6.40
N ARG A 53 4.17 -13.12 -6.48
CA ARG A 53 4.09 -12.09 -5.44
C ARG A 53 2.65 -11.87 -5.04
N LEU A 54 2.41 -11.92 -3.75
CA LEU A 54 1.11 -11.73 -3.14
C LEU A 54 1.25 -10.67 -2.05
N GLU A 55 0.52 -9.58 -2.14
CA GLU A 55 0.59 -8.49 -1.17
C GLU A 55 -0.82 -8.11 -0.74
N TYR A 56 -1.02 -7.98 0.56
CA TYR A 56 -2.27 -7.53 1.16
C TYR A 56 -1.97 -6.31 2.01
N ALA A 57 -2.60 -5.18 1.69
CA ALA A 57 -2.44 -3.92 2.39
C ALA A 57 -3.78 -3.48 2.98
N PHE A 58 -3.76 -2.97 4.21
CA PHE A 58 -4.87 -2.31 4.86
C PHE A 58 -4.55 -0.81 4.97
N ASN A 59 -5.51 0.03 4.63
CA ASN A 59 -5.41 1.46 4.84
C ASN A 59 -6.22 1.91 6.09
N ASP A 60 -5.96 3.13 6.56
CA ASP A 60 -6.65 3.81 7.68
C ASP A 60 -8.19 3.76 7.61
N LYS A 61 -8.75 3.70 6.41
CA LYS A 61 -10.19 3.56 6.12
C LYS A 61 -10.73 2.13 6.17
N LYS A 62 -9.92 1.16 6.62
CA LYS A 62 -10.21 -0.29 6.56
C LYS A 62 -10.41 -0.82 5.15
N GLU A 63 -9.97 -0.08 4.13
CA GLU A 63 -9.96 -0.55 2.75
C GLU A 63 -8.75 -1.50 2.59
N GLY A 64 -9.06 -2.78 2.43
CA GLY A 64 -8.07 -3.81 2.10
C GLY A 64 -7.81 -3.83 0.59
N ARG A 65 -6.57 -3.63 0.17
CA ARG A 65 -6.13 -3.83 -1.21
C ARG A 65 -5.30 -5.09 -1.31
N PHE A 66 -5.66 -5.91 -2.29
CA PHE A 66 -4.96 -7.13 -2.63
C PHE A 66 -4.25 -6.94 -3.97
N HIS A 67 -2.94 -7.17 -3.98
CA HIS A 67 -2.13 -7.17 -5.18
C HIS A 67 -1.55 -8.56 -5.41
N PHE A 68 -1.68 -9.04 -6.64
CA PHE A 68 -1.10 -10.29 -7.10
C PHE A 68 -0.31 -10.03 -8.37
N GLY A 69 0.95 -10.45 -8.37
CA GLY A 69 1.86 -10.35 -9.50
C GLY A 69 2.39 -11.72 -9.89
N VAL A 70 2.19 -12.08 -11.16
CA VAL A 70 2.83 -13.23 -11.79
C VAL A 70 3.88 -12.70 -12.75
N GLY A 71 5.15 -13.04 -12.52
CA GLY A 71 6.23 -12.63 -13.40
C GLY A 71 6.72 -13.78 -14.27
N TYR A 72 6.54 -13.66 -15.59
CA TYR A 72 7.46 -14.23 -16.58
C TYR A 72 7.80 -13.11 -17.55
N ARG A 73 9.00 -12.54 -17.44
CA ARG A 73 9.50 -11.62 -18.45
C ARG A 73 10.37 -12.46 -19.38
N ASN A 74 9.80 -12.82 -20.53
CA ASN A 74 10.56 -13.36 -21.65
C ASN A 74 11.53 -12.29 -22.17
#